data_AF-A0A1B0DC27-F1
#
_entry.id   AF-A0A1B0DC27-F1
#
_cell.length_a   1.000
_cell.length_b   1.000
_cell.length_c   1.000
_cell.angle_alpha   90.00
_cell.angle_beta   90.00
_cell.angle_gamma   90.00
#
_symmetry.space_group_name_H-M   'P 1'
#
loop_
_entity.id
_entity.type
_entity.pdbx_description
1 polymer ?
#
loop_
_entity_poly.entity_id
_entity_poly.type
_entity_poly.pdbx_seq_one_letter_code
_entity_poly.pdbx_strand_id
1 'polypeptide(L)'
;MPMGMGSAASSKSALAGPKRTIPAVAIAPRVAAKPISKATSRPAAAPGHRASNATPPKKQDSIGNHQGTTVTNQQMEELTNQVMDMRINLEGLEKERDFYFAKLRDIEILCQDADETEPQPIVQKILDILYATEDGFAPPDELTPPDQEEY
;
A
#
# COMPACT_ATOMS: atom_id res chain seq x y z
N MET A 1 65.00 37.12 -6.03
CA MET A 1 65.46 35.75 -6.32
C MET A 1 64.36 34.78 -5.93
N PRO A 2 63.87 33.92 -6.84
CA PRO A 2 62.98 32.82 -6.49
C PRO A 2 63.73 31.47 -6.55
N MET A 3 63.68 30.69 -5.47
CA MET A 3 63.98 29.25 -5.51
C MET A 3 63.09 28.53 -4.51
N GLY A 4 62.50 27.40 -4.93
CA GLY A 4 61.50 26.67 -4.17
C GLY A 4 60.92 25.49 -4.96
N MET A 5 61.79 24.66 -5.53
CA MET A 5 61.37 23.39 -6.15
C MET A 5 60.96 22.40 -5.05
N GLY A 6 59.82 21.72 -5.22
CA GLY A 6 59.35 20.66 -4.33
C GLY A 6 58.47 19.67 -5.08
N SER A 7 59.08 18.61 -5.62
CA SER A 7 58.37 17.59 -6.41
C SER A 7 57.83 16.44 -5.54
N ALA A 8 56.64 15.98 -5.94
CA ALA A 8 56.17 14.59 -5.94
C ALA A 8 56.19 13.75 -4.64
N ALA A 9 55.00 13.29 -4.26
CA ALA A 9 54.77 11.88 -3.95
C ALA A 9 53.30 11.50 -4.21
N SER A 10 53.05 10.54 -5.10
CA SER A 10 51.74 9.90 -5.26
C SER A 10 51.52 8.87 -4.15
N SER A 11 50.37 8.90 -3.49
CA SER A 11 49.87 7.76 -2.72
C SER A 11 48.39 7.50 -3.04
N LYS A 12 48.17 6.51 -3.91
CA LYS A 12 46.83 5.93 -4.11
C LYS A 12 46.49 5.12 -2.87
N SER A 13 45.45 5.50 -2.15
CA SER A 13 44.90 4.67 -1.07
C SER A 13 43.49 4.24 -1.41
N ALA A 14 43.34 2.99 -1.83
CA ALA A 14 42.06 2.35 -2.05
C ALA A 14 41.65 1.60 -0.78
N LEU A 15 40.69 2.13 -0.03
CA LEU A 15 40.01 1.37 1.02
C LEU A 15 38.61 1.00 0.53
N ALA A 16 38.37 -0.31 0.40
CA ALA A 16 37.08 -0.86 0.03
C ALA A 16 36.12 -0.80 1.23
N GLY A 17 34.94 -0.22 1.04
CA GLY A 17 33.87 -0.23 2.03
C GLY A 17 33.27 -1.63 2.21
N PRO A 18 32.99 -2.10 3.44
CA PRO A 18 32.34 -3.40 3.66
C PRO A 18 30.89 -3.40 3.15
N LYS A 19 30.64 -4.14 2.07
CA LYS A 19 29.26 -4.42 1.60
C LYS A 19 28.62 -5.46 2.52
N ARG A 20 27.73 -5.03 3.43
CA ARG A 20 26.86 -5.95 4.17
C ARG A 20 25.77 -6.49 3.25
N THR A 21 25.87 -7.77 2.89
CA THR A 21 24.86 -8.52 2.14
C THR A 21 23.78 -9.04 3.07
N ILE A 22 22.52 -8.71 2.79
CA ILE A 22 21.35 -9.25 3.49
C ILE A 22 20.88 -10.50 2.71
N PRO A 23 20.70 -11.68 3.35
CA PRO A 23 20.15 -12.84 2.66
C PRO A 23 18.64 -12.67 2.45
N ALA A 24 18.19 -12.70 1.20
CA ALA A 24 16.77 -12.71 0.87
C ALA A 24 16.16 -14.09 1.14
N VAL A 25 15.15 -14.15 2.01
CA VAL A 25 14.36 -15.37 2.25
C VAL A 25 13.40 -15.59 1.09
N ALA A 26 13.63 -16.65 0.32
CA ALA A 26 12.77 -17.01 -0.81
C ALA A 26 11.52 -17.76 -0.34
N ILE A 27 10.33 -17.18 -0.56
CA ILE A 27 9.04 -17.83 -0.32
C ILE A 27 8.63 -18.60 -1.59
N ALA A 28 8.44 -19.91 -1.47
CA ALA A 28 8.06 -20.77 -2.59
C ALA A 28 6.52 -20.84 -2.76
N PRO A 29 5.96 -20.58 -3.95
CA PRO A 29 4.55 -20.84 -4.23
C PRO A 29 4.29 -22.33 -4.53
N ARG A 30 3.09 -22.80 -4.16
CA ARG A 30 2.67 -24.20 -4.27
C ARG A 30 2.23 -24.61 -5.68
N VAL A 31 2.41 -25.90 -5.92
CA VAL A 31 1.87 -26.80 -6.95
C VAL A 31 0.61 -26.34 -7.70
N ALA A 32 0.65 -26.39 -9.03
CA ALA A 32 -0.53 -26.49 -9.91
C ALA A 32 -0.26 -27.52 -11.03
N ALA A 33 -1.27 -28.30 -11.41
CA ALA A 33 -1.10 -29.52 -12.19
C ALA A 33 -1.01 -29.31 -13.72
N LYS A 34 -0.32 -30.23 -14.41
CA LYS A 34 -0.27 -30.32 -15.88
C LYS A 34 -1.42 -31.19 -16.39
N PRO A 35 -2.26 -30.74 -17.35
CA PRO A 35 -3.14 -31.64 -18.10
C PRO A 35 -2.37 -32.45 -19.14
N ILE A 36 -2.76 -33.71 -19.33
CA ILE A 36 -2.15 -34.67 -20.26
C ILE A 36 -2.65 -34.47 -21.69
N SER A 37 -1.74 -34.54 -22.66
CA SER A 37 -2.03 -34.59 -24.09
C SER A 37 -2.58 -35.95 -24.54
N LYS A 38 -3.59 -35.97 -25.43
CA LYS A 38 -3.86 -37.12 -26.29
C LYS A 38 -4.30 -36.67 -27.69
N ALA A 39 -3.94 -37.45 -28.71
CA ALA A 39 -3.88 -37.00 -30.09
C ALA A 39 -4.87 -37.73 -31.03
N THR A 40 -4.95 -37.20 -32.26
CA THR A 40 -5.44 -37.81 -33.52
C THR A 40 -6.88 -38.31 -33.61
N SER A 41 -7.64 -37.74 -34.55
CA SER A 41 -8.01 -38.43 -35.80
C SER A 41 -8.69 -37.47 -36.80
N ARG A 42 -8.63 -37.79 -38.11
CA ARG A 42 -9.22 -37.02 -39.23
C ARG A 42 -9.78 -37.99 -40.27
N PRO A 43 -11.07 -37.84 -40.64
CA PRO A 43 -11.52 -37.77 -42.05
C PRO A 43 -12.60 -36.66 -42.27
N ALA A 44 -12.98 -36.20 -43.48
CA ALA A 44 -12.36 -36.31 -44.81
C ALA A 44 -12.79 -35.16 -45.80
N ALA A 45 -13.97 -35.27 -46.42
CA ALA A 45 -14.57 -34.46 -47.51
C ALA A 45 -16.13 -34.59 -47.44
N ALA A 46 -17.03 -33.85 -48.12
CA ALA A 46 -16.98 -32.86 -49.23
C ALA A 46 -18.23 -31.91 -49.14
N PRO A 47 -18.54 -31.01 -50.10
CA PRO A 47 -19.47 -29.88 -49.89
C PRO A 47 -20.97 -30.18 -50.13
N GLY A 48 -21.85 -29.40 -49.48
CA GLY A 48 -23.30 -29.37 -49.69
C GLY A 48 -23.81 -27.98 -50.10
N HIS A 49 -24.79 -27.92 -51.00
CA HIS A 49 -25.26 -26.70 -51.67
C HIS A 49 -26.53 -26.09 -51.06
N ARG A 50 -26.67 -24.75 -51.25
CA ARG A 50 -27.95 -24.00 -51.38
C ARG A 50 -28.88 -23.94 -50.14
N ALA A 51 -29.79 -22.98 -50.00
CA ALA A 51 -29.89 -21.61 -50.53
C ALA A 51 -30.90 -20.82 -49.67
N SER A 52 -30.81 -19.48 -49.72
CA SER A 52 -31.90 -18.52 -49.49
C SER A 52 -32.99 -18.86 -48.45
N ASN A 53 -33.00 -18.10 -47.35
CA ASN A 53 -34.22 -17.33 -47.08
C ASN A 53 -33.87 -15.93 -46.61
N ALA A 54 -34.34 -14.93 -47.36
CA ALA A 54 -34.00 -13.53 -47.12
C ALA A 54 -35.05 -12.90 -46.20
N THR A 55 -34.63 -12.49 -45.01
CA THR A 55 -35.31 -11.45 -44.24
C THR A 55 -34.28 -10.40 -43.86
N PRO A 56 -34.38 -9.16 -44.36
CA PRO A 56 -33.53 -8.09 -43.86
C PRO A 56 -33.99 -7.79 -42.42
N PRO A 57 -33.11 -7.89 -41.40
CA PRO A 57 -33.44 -7.32 -40.10
C PRO A 57 -33.60 -5.82 -40.32
N LYS A 58 -34.80 -5.29 -40.03
CA LYS A 58 -35.02 -3.84 -39.99
C LYS A 58 -33.96 -3.25 -39.06
N LYS A 59 -33.09 -2.41 -39.61
CA LYS A 59 -32.27 -1.51 -38.80
C LYS A 59 -33.23 -0.54 -38.12
N GLN A 60 -33.64 -0.89 -36.92
CA GLN A 60 -34.26 0.07 -36.02
C GLN A 60 -33.11 0.90 -35.46
N ASP A 61 -32.79 1.99 -36.15
CA ASP A 61 -31.80 2.96 -35.70
C ASP A 61 -32.30 3.59 -34.39
N SER A 62 -31.86 3.03 -33.27
CA SER A 62 -32.19 3.50 -31.92
C SER A 62 -31.38 4.75 -31.57
N ILE A 63 -31.51 5.80 -32.39
CA ILE A 63 -31.00 7.14 -32.12
C ILE A 63 -31.89 7.74 -31.02
N GLY A 64 -31.65 7.35 -29.77
CA GLY A 64 -32.58 7.68 -28.69
C GLY A 64 -32.22 7.25 -27.27
N ASN A 65 -30.94 7.10 -26.91
CA ASN A 65 -30.55 7.24 -25.49
C ASN A 65 -29.05 7.49 -25.20
N HIS A 66 -28.17 7.52 -26.21
CA HIS A 66 -26.72 7.50 -25.97
C HIS A 66 -26.19 8.65 -25.08
N GLN A 67 -26.79 9.84 -25.12
CA GLN A 67 -26.40 10.97 -24.25
C GLN A 67 -26.66 10.69 -22.76
N GLY A 68 -27.76 10.02 -22.40
CA GLY A 68 -28.06 9.69 -21.01
C GLY A 68 -27.02 8.73 -20.42
N THR A 69 -26.68 7.69 -21.19
CA THR A 69 -25.67 6.69 -20.79
C THR A 69 -24.26 7.27 -20.69
N THR A 70 -23.87 8.21 -21.56
CA THR A 70 -22.56 8.87 -21.45
C THR A 70 -22.45 9.74 -20.20
N VAL A 71 -23.51 10.48 -19.83
CA VAL A 71 -23.50 11.31 -18.61
C VAL A 71 -23.44 10.44 -17.35
N THR A 72 -24.19 9.34 -17.28
CA THR A 72 -24.10 8.42 -16.13
C THR A 72 -22.76 7.72 -16.01
N ASN A 73 -22.11 7.39 -17.14
CA ASN A 73 -20.77 6.79 -17.13
C ASN A 73 -19.71 7.80 -16.67
N GLN A 74 -19.81 9.06 -17.11
CA GLN A 74 -18.90 10.12 -16.69
C GLN A 74 -19.04 10.42 -15.18
N GLN A 75 -20.27 10.48 -14.66
CA GLN A 75 -20.52 10.59 -13.20
C GLN A 75 -19.96 9.39 -12.42
N MET A 76 -20.08 8.17 -12.96
CA MET A 76 -19.51 6.97 -12.35
C MET A 76 -17.98 7.00 -12.31
N GLU A 77 -17.33 7.51 -13.35
CA GLU A 77 -15.88 7.74 -13.39
C GLU A 77 -15.44 8.81 -12.38
N GLU A 78 -16.14 9.95 -12.32
CA GLU A 78 -15.90 11.02 -11.33
C GLU A 78 -16.04 10.50 -9.88
N LEU A 79 -17.09 9.75 -9.57
CA LEU A 79 -17.30 9.09 -8.27
C LEU A 79 -16.21 8.05 -7.96
N THR A 80 -15.75 7.29 -8.96
CA THR A 80 -14.67 6.31 -8.78
C THR A 80 -13.34 6.99 -8.47
N ASN A 81 -13.04 8.10 -9.14
CA ASN A 81 -11.85 8.91 -8.87
C ASN A 81 -11.90 9.51 -7.46
N GLN A 82 -13.03 10.09 -7.04
CA GLN A 82 -13.19 10.59 -5.66
C GLN A 82 -12.97 9.48 -4.61
N VAL A 83 -13.50 8.27 -4.85
CA VAL A 83 -13.27 7.12 -3.95
C VAL A 83 -11.80 6.69 -3.93
N MET A 84 -11.09 6.77 -5.06
CA MET A 84 -9.67 6.47 -5.14
C MET A 84 -8.82 7.52 -4.41
N ASP A 85 -9.10 8.81 -4.62
CA ASP A 85 -8.42 9.92 -3.95
C ASP A 85 -8.63 9.87 -2.43
N MET A 86 -9.86 9.62 -1.97
CA MET A 86 -10.16 9.43 -0.54
C MET A 86 -9.37 8.26 0.06
N ARG A 87 -9.23 7.13 -0.65
CA ARG A 87 -8.43 5.99 -0.18
C ARG A 87 -6.94 6.33 -0.06
N ILE A 88 -6.38 7.04 -1.04
CA ILE A 88 -4.98 7.48 -1.02
C ILE A 88 -4.75 8.45 0.15
N ASN A 89 -5.68 9.38 0.38
CA ASN A 89 -5.61 10.33 1.49
C ASN A 89 -5.71 9.62 2.85
N LEU A 90 -6.59 8.63 2.99
CA LEU A 90 -6.68 7.81 4.21
C LEU A 90 -5.39 7.01 4.45
N GLU A 91 -4.82 6.36 3.43
CA GLU A 91 -3.54 5.64 3.55
C GLU A 91 -2.38 6.58 3.93
N GLY A 92 -2.43 7.84 3.47
CA GLY A 92 -1.51 8.90 3.90
C GLY A 92 -1.67 9.25 5.39
N LEU A 93 -2.90 9.54 5.80
CA LEU A 93 -3.24 9.90 7.19
C LEU A 93 -2.97 8.76 8.18
N GLU A 94 -3.18 7.49 7.79
CA GLU A 94 -2.84 6.33 8.61
C GLU A 94 -1.33 6.24 8.86
N LYS A 95 -0.51 6.47 7.82
CA LYS A 95 0.95 6.51 7.96
C LYS A 95 1.43 7.68 8.82
N GLU A 96 0.79 8.84 8.70
CA GLU A 96 1.09 10.00 9.54
C GLU A 96 0.71 9.75 11.00
N ARG A 97 -0.50 9.23 11.26
CA ARG A 97 -0.96 8.79 12.59
C ARG A 97 0.04 7.82 13.22
N ASP A 98 0.43 6.77 12.50
CA ASP A 98 1.33 5.74 13.01
C ASP A 98 2.75 6.30 13.24
N PHE A 99 3.21 7.21 12.39
CA PHE A 99 4.50 7.92 12.55
C PHE A 99 4.52 8.83 13.77
N TYR A 100 3.43 9.55 14.05
CA TYR A 100 3.33 10.38 15.26
C TYR A 100 3.18 9.52 16.51
N PHE A 101 2.33 8.48 16.48
CA PHE A 101 2.13 7.57 17.61
C PHE A 101 3.42 6.85 18.01
N ALA A 102 4.18 6.34 17.03
CA ALA A 102 5.48 5.70 17.30
C ALA A 102 6.45 6.65 18.02
N LYS A 103 6.50 7.93 17.62
CA LYS A 103 7.33 8.95 18.29
C LYS A 103 6.87 9.24 19.71
N LEU A 104 5.57 9.36 19.93
CA LEU A 104 5.03 9.60 21.27
C LEU A 104 5.34 8.41 22.19
N ARG A 105 5.25 7.17 21.69
CA ARG A 105 5.64 5.97 22.43
C ARG A 105 7.14 5.89 22.72
N ASP A 106 8.00 6.24 21.77
CA ASP A 106 9.46 6.31 21.99
C ASP A 106 9.79 7.35 23.09
N ILE A 107 9.12 8.52 23.07
CA ILE A 107 9.29 9.57 24.09
C ILE A 107 8.76 9.13 25.46
N GLU A 108 7.61 8.44 25.50
CA GLU A 108 7.01 7.92 26.73
C GLU A 108 7.96 6.95 27.45
N ILE A 109 8.57 6.00 26.72
CA ILE A 109 9.55 5.05 27.27
C ILE A 109 10.74 5.80 27.85
N LEU A 110 11.30 6.76 27.12
CA LEU A 110 12.43 7.59 27.60
C LEU A 110 12.07 8.43 28.84
N CYS A 111 10.80 8.83 28.98
CA CYS A 111 10.32 9.54 30.17
C CYS A 111 10.14 8.60 31.36
N GLN A 112 9.59 7.39 31.15
CA GLN A 112 9.43 6.35 32.17
C GLN A 112 10.80 5.92 32.73
N ASP A 113 11.75 5.57 31.86
CA ASP A 113 13.13 5.20 32.25
C ASP A 113 13.83 6.30 33.07
N ALA A 114 13.59 7.57 32.72
CA ALA A 114 14.17 8.72 33.40
C ALA A 114 13.54 8.95 34.79
N ASP A 115 12.22 8.86 34.91
CA ASP A 115 11.50 9.07 36.17
C ASP A 115 11.79 7.97 37.20
N GLU A 116 11.95 6.71 36.76
CA GLU A 116 12.41 5.61 37.62
C GLU A 116 13.83 5.85 38.18
N THR A 117 14.70 6.54 37.43
CA THR A 117 16.11 6.75 37.78
C THR A 117 16.31 7.99 38.67
N GLU A 118 15.78 9.13 38.25
CA GLU A 118 15.83 10.41 38.98
C GLU A 118 14.61 11.26 38.60
N PRO A 119 13.54 11.30 39.44
CA PRO A 119 12.32 12.03 39.12
C PRO A 119 12.57 13.52 38.86
N GLN A 120 12.21 13.99 37.65
CA GLN A 120 12.39 15.40 37.27
C GLN A 120 11.06 16.10 37.00
N PRO A 121 10.81 17.31 37.53
CA PRO A 121 9.56 18.05 37.30
C PRO A 121 9.24 18.41 35.85
N ILE A 122 10.20 18.25 34.92
CA ILE A 122 9.96 18.39 33.48
C ILE A 122 9.47 17.10 32.83
N VAL A 123 9.93 15.94 33.31
CA VAL A 123 9.51 14.61 32.84
C VAL A 123 8.04 14.38 33.18
N GLN A 124 7.63 14.67 34.41
CA GLN A 124 6.21 14.63 34.80
C GLN A 124 5.34 15.48 33.87
N LYS A 125 5.74 16.71 33.53
CA LYS A 125 4.98 17.58 32.61
C LYS A 125 4.88 17.04 31.19
N ILE A 126 5.85 16.24 30.74
CA ILE A 126 5.79 15.58 29.43
C ILE A 126 4.83 14.40 29.51
N LEU A 127 4.88 13.60 30.58
CA LEU A 127 3.92 12.51 30.84
C LEU A 127 2.48 13.06 30.96
N ASP A 128 2.27 14.18 31.66
CA ASP A 128 0.97 14.85 31.76
C ASP A 128 0.40 15.24 30.38
N ILE A 129 1.26 15.61 29.42
CA ILE A 129 0.87 15.90 28.03
C ILE A 129 0.58 14.61 27.24
N LEU A 130 1.38 13.55 27.45
CA LEU A 130 1.22 12.26 26.77
C LEU A 130 -0.03 11.51 27.22
N TYR A 131 -0.48 11.72 28.46
CA TYR A 131 -1.67 11.11 29.05
C TYR A 131 -2.91 12.02 29.08
N ALA A 132 -2.79 13.26 28.59
CA ALA A 132 -3.93 14.15 28.41
C ALA A 132 -4.91 13.57 27.37
N THR A 133 -6.21 13.64 27.65
CA THR A 133 -7.26 13.18 26.76
C THR A 133 -8.05 14.34 26.13
N GLU A 134 -8.45 14.15 24.87
CA GLU A 134 -9.31 15.04 24.11
C GLU A 134 -10.67 14.36 23.90
N ASP A 135 -11.73 15.15 23.68
CA ASP A 135 -13.09 14.66 23.44
C ASP A 135 -13.14 13.76 22.18
N GLY A 136 -13.20 12.44 22.40
CA GLY A 136 -13.06 11.42 21.36
C GLY A 136 -11.88 10.44 21.51
N PHE A 137 -10.96 10.69 22.45
CA PHE A 137 -9.88 9.76 22.86
C PHE A 137 -10.01 9.44 24.35
N ALA A 138 -10.61 8.30 24.69
CA ALA A 138 -10.75 7.86 26.08
C ALA A 138 -9.40 7.38 26.67
N PRO A 139 -9.14 7.57 27.98
CA PRO A 139 -7.99 6.99 28.65
C PRO A 139 -8.03 5.45 28.59
N PRO A 140 -6.88 4.75 28.61
CA PRO A 140 -6.84 3.28 28.62
C PRO A 140 -7.70 2.63 29.73
N ASP A 141 -7.82 3.30 30.87
CA ASP A 141 -8.54 2.82 32.05
C ASP A 141 -10.09 2.87 31.92
N GLU A 142 -10.63 3.64 30.96
CA GLU A 142 -12.08 3.69 30.68
C GLU A 142 -12.52 2.65 29.64
N LEU A 143 -11.58 1.96 28.99
CA LEU A 143 -11.86 0.87 28.04
C LEU A 143 -11.93 -0.51 28.72
N THR A 144 -12.45 -0.58 29.95
CA THR A 144 -12.92 -1.85 30.52
C THR A 144 -13.96 -2.44 29.55
N PRO A 145 -13.74 -3.62 28.95
CA PRO A 145 -14.75 -4.24 28.12
C PRO A 145 -16.02 -4.42 28.97
N PRO A 146 -17.21 -4.06 28.48
CA PRO A 146 -18.44 -4.41 29.19
C PRO A 146 -18.43 -5.91 29.40
N ASP A 147 -18.85 -6.34 30.60
CA ASP A 147 -18.91 -7.75 30.97
C ASP A 147 -19.50 -8.58 29.83
N GLN A 148 -18.83 -9.69 29.49
CA GLN A 148 -19.35 -10.61 28.50
C GLN A 148 -20.59 -11.29 29.11
N GLU A 149 -21.75 -10.67 28.92
CA GLU A 149 -23.02 -11.17 29.43
C GLU A 149 -23.23 -12.62 29.00
N GLU A 150 -23.46 -13.45 30.02
CA GLU A 150 -23.64 -14.89 29.98
C GLU A 150 -24.74 -15.31 28.98
N TYR A 151 -24.38 -16.17 28.01
CA TYR A 151 -25.28 -16.82 27.05
C TYR A 151 -24.98 -18.33 26.96
#